data_AF-A0A6P5NUH2-F1
#
_entry.id   AF-A0A6P5NUH2-F1
#
_cell.length_a   1.000
_cell.length_b   1.000
_cell.length_c   1.000
_cell.angle_alpha   90.00
_cell.angle_beta   90.00
_cell.angle_gamma   90.00
#
_symmetry.space_group_name_H-M   'P 1'
#
loop_
_entity.id
_entity.type
_entity.pdbx_description
1 polymer ?
#
loop_
_entity_poly.entity_id
_entity_poly.type
_entity_poly.pdbx_seq_one_letter_code
_entity_poly.pdbx_strand_id
1 'polypeptide(L)'
;MPLQSSISSFSTHSSSSSSFGYAWEYDVFISFRGEDTRYGFPGNLYKALFDKGVHTFIDDEELQRGHEITPSLLKAIEESRIAIIVLSPNYASSSFCLDELVHILHCIKGNNRLVLPVFYEVDPSDVRHLKNSFGEAIAKHEKRYKDDMSNKVDKWKQALQQVANFSGYHFKHGDGYEHKFIRNIVKDISRKIRRVPLSVVLFPVGLDYRVSKVISFLKIDSSDQVHMVGIHGVGGIGKTSLACAVYDLIADHFDGLCFLANVRENSKRHGLVYLQNILLSEILGKEEIKIVSVQQGTSQIQRRLCQKKVLLILDDVDDHKQLQAIAGKPGWFGPGSRVIITTRDTHLLKYHGVENTHEVEGLNEAESSQLLVKHAFKNGYVSNPSYADVLTRTITYASGLPLALEVIGSHLCEKKVEEWESALNKFERHLDNNIHEILRVSFDALGKEEHSVFLDIACCFKGYELKEVTDLLQAHYGSCMKYHIGMLVEKSLIKINLYNLSVTMHSLIENMGKEIVVKESPEMPGKRSRLWFSEDIIKVLQDNLVSVGYCL
;
A
#
# COMPACT_ATOMS: atom_id res chain seq x y z
N MET A 1 26.54 -4.15 54.24
CA MET A 1 27.92 -3.76 53.87
C MET A 1 28.49 -4.86 52.98
N PRO A 2 29.08 -4.51 51.84
CA PRO A 2 28.39 -4.66 50.56
C PRO A 2 28.74 -5.97 49.82
N LEU A 3 27.70 -6.59 49.25
CA LEU A 3 27.81 -7.53 48.14
C LEU A 3 27.86 -6.72 46.84
N GLN A 4 28.92 -6.94 46.06
CA GLN A 4 29.14 -6.31 44.77
C GLN A 4 28.03 -6.68 43.78
N SER A 5 27.33 -5.66 43.30
CA SER A 5 26.41 -5.72 42.17
C SER A 5 27.19 -5.83 40.86
N SER A 6 27.11 -6.96 40.19
CA SER A 6 27.51 -7.10 38.79
C SER A 6 26.44 -6.45 37.90
N ILE A 7 26.72 -5.22 37.49
CA ILE A 7 25.96 -4.50 36.46
C ILE A 7 26.30 -5.15 35.12
N SER A 8 25.38 -5.94 34.58
CA SER A 8 25.42 -6.32 33.17
C SER A 8 24.92 -5.14 32.35
N SER A 9 25.84 -4.52 31.61
CA SER A 9 25.55 -3.47 30.66
C SER A 9 24.75 -4.05 29.49
N PHE A 10 23.44 -3.86 29.51
CA PHE A 10 22.59 -4.07 28.34
C PHE A 10 23.05 -3.13 27.24
N SER A 11 23.69 -3.73 26.23
CA SER A 11 24.06 -3.08 24.98
C SER A 11 22.77 -2.70 24.27
N THR A 12 22.45 -1.40 24.26
CA THR A 12 21.38 -0.85 23.44
C THR A 12 21.79 -1.00 21.98
N HIS A 13 21.41 -2.11 21.37
CA HIS A 13 21.32 -2.19 19.91
C HIS A 13 20.29 -1.16 19.48
N SER A 14 20.77 -0.03 18.97
CA SER A 14 19.98 0.88 18.15
C SER A 14 19.50 0.09 16.94
N SER A 15 18.32 -0.51 17.07
CA SER A 15 17.55 -0.95 15.93
C SER A 15 17.30 0.28 15.09
N SER A 16 18.03 0.35 13.97
CA SER A 16 17.76 1.30 12.91
C SER A 16 16.31 1.06 12.48
N SER A 17 15.41 1.91 12.98
CA SER A 17 14.06 2.01 12.49
C SER A 17 14.16 2.35 11.00
N SER A 18 13.88 1.38 10.13
CA SER A 18 13.59 1.61 8.73
C SER A 18 12.25 2.34 8.66
N SER A 19 12.24 3.61 9.07
CA SER A 19 11.12 4.49 8.83
C SER A 19 10.97 4.59 7.32
N PHE A 20 9.81 4.20 6.79
CA PHE A 20 9.35 4.58 5.46
C PHE A 20 9.08 6.09 5.44
N GLY A 21 10.14 6.88 5.58
CA GLY A 21 10.25 8.13 4.87
C GLY A 21 10.53 7.74 3.43
N TYR A 22 9.68 8.17 2.50
CA TYR A 22 9.91 8.10 1.06
C TYR A 22 11.10 9.00 0.65
N ALA A 23 12.27 8.78 1.23
CA ALA A 23 13.46 9.56 0.97
C ALA A 23 14.42 8.68 0.19
N TRP A 24 14.12 8.48 -1.10
CA TRP A 24 15.21 8.29 -2.04
C TRP A 24 16.13 9.50 -1.86
N GLU A 25 17.38 9.29 -1.42
CA GLU A 25 18.33 10.39 -1.35
C GLU A 25 18.58 10.90 -2.77
N TYR A 26 18.55 10.02 -3.77
CA TYR A 26 18.76 10.35 -5.18
C TYR A 26 17.61 9.86 -6.06
N ASP A 27 17.24 10.68 -7.04
CA ASP A 27 16.29 10.29 -8.09
C ASP A 27 16.90 9.27 -9.05
N VAL A 28 18.21 9.41 -9.34
CA VAL A 28 18.92 8.60 -10.34
C VAL A 28 20.30 8.23 -9.83
N PHE A 29 20.69 6.98 -10.04
CA PHE A 29 22.07 6.50 -9.99
C PHE A 29 22.57 6.24 -11.41
N ILE A 30 23.77 6.70 -11.78
CA ILE A 30 24.40 6.40 -13.08
C ILE A 30 25.63 5.52 -12.87
N SER A 31 25.52 4.28 -13.34
CA SER A 31 26.64 3.33 -13.50
C SER A 31 27.25 3.48 -14.89
N PHE A 32 28.57 3.60 -14.98
CA PHE A 32 29.29 3.70 -16.25
C PHE A 32 30.76 3.33 -16.07
N ARG A 33 31.47 3.15 -17.19
CA ARG A 33 32.93 3.02 -17.18
C ARG A 33 33.58 4.38 -17.28
N GLY A 34 34.32 4.79 -16.23
CA GLY A 34 34.96 6.09 -16.12
C GLY A 34 35.96 6.34 -17.26
N GLU A 35 36.86 5.39 -17.49
CA GLU A 35 37.90 5.48 -18.55
C GLU A 35 37.34 5.68 -19.96
N ASP A 36 36.15 5.16 -20.25
CA ASP A 36 35.60 5.17 -21.62
C ASP A 36 34.82 6.46 -21.93
N THR A 37 34.05 6.95 -20.95
CA THR A 37 32.92 7.85 -21.27
C THR A 37 32.77 9.05 -20.34
N ARG A 38 33.54 9.18 -19.26
CA ARG A 38 33.38 10.21 -18.22
C ARG A 38 33.07 11.63 -18.71
N TYR A 39 33.90 12.18 -19.60
CA TYR A 39 33.74 13.55 -20.13
C TYR A 39 32.86 13.64 -21.39
N GLY A 40 32.31 12.50 -21.84
CA GLY A 40 31.41 12.39 -22.97
C GLY A 40 29.97 12.16 -22.53
N PHE A 41 29.39 11.04 -22.95
CA PHE A 41 27.96 10.77 -22.83
C PHE A 41 27.41 10.79 -21.38
N PRO A 42 27.91 10.02 -20.39
CA PRO A 42 27.47 10.09 -18.99
C PRO A 42 27.56 11.48 -18.36
N GLY A 43 28.64 12.23 -18.62
CA GLY A 43 28.78 13.60 -18.11
C GLY A 43 27.71 14.54 -18.68
N ASN A 44 27.44 14.44 -19.98
CA ASN A 44 26.37 15.19 -20.63
C ASN A 44 24.96 14.77 -20.16
N LEU A 45 24.75 13.47 -19.92
CA LEU A 45 23.52 12.93 -19.38
C LEU A 45 23.27 13.43 -17.95
N TYR A 46 24.28 13.36 -17.08
CA TYR A 46 24.25 13.90 -15.73
C TYR A 46 23.89 15.39 -15.74
N LYS A 47 24.58 16.19 -16.55
CA LYS A 47 24.29 17.62 -16.68
C LYS A 47 22.85 17.86 -17.12
N ALA A 48 22.37 17.14 -18.13
CA ALA A 48 21.02 17.33 -18.65
C ALA A 48 19.92 16.90 -17.64
N LEU A 49 20.19 15.89 -16.80
CA LEU A 49 19.33 15.52 -15.66
C LEU A 49 19.35 16.62 -14.59
N PHE A 50 20.53 17.10 -14.21
CA PHE A 50 20.72 18.19 -13.25
C PHE A 50 20.01 19.48 -13.70
N ASP A 51 20.12 19.86 -14.96
CA ASP A 51 19.45 21.03 -15.57
C ASP A 51 17.91 20.90 -15.53
N LYS A 52 17.38 19.68 -15.32
CA LYS A 52 15.95 19.41 -15.13
C LYS A 52 15.54 19.26 -13.66
N GLY A 53 16.45 19.52 -12.73
CA GLY A 53 16.23 19.39 -11.29
C GLY A 53 16.13 17.94 -10.82
N VAL A 54 16.71 16.99 -11.57
CA VAL A 54 16.76 15.58 -11.18
C VAL A 54 18.00 15.36 -10.31
N HIS A 55 17.81 14.96 -9.05
CA HIS A 55 18.89 14.75 -8.11
C HIS A 55 19.61 13.43 -8.43
N THR A 56 20.79 13.52 -9.05
CA THR A 56 21.48 12.35 -9.64
C THR A 56 22.80 12.08 -8.91
N PHE A 57 23.02 10.83 -8.52
CA PHE A 57 24.32 10.31 -8.12
C PHE A 57 25.06 9.77 -9.34
N ILE A 58 26.34 10.10 -9.47
CA ILE A 58 27.22 9.63 -10.54
C ILE A 58 28.39 8.87 -9.90
N ASP A 59 28.62 7.62 -10.34
CA ASP A 59 29.75 6.84 -9.86
C ASP A 59 31.08 7.39 -10.42
N ASP A 60 31.76 8.23 -9.65
CA ASP A 60 33.07 8.79 -10.02
C ASP A 60 34.21 7.85 -9.57
N GLU A 61 34.60 6.94 -10.47
CA GLU A 61 35.70 5.98 -10.28
C GLU A 61 37.06 6.64 -9.87
N GLU A 62 37.32 7.93 -10.17
CA GLU A 62 38.60 8.59 -9.82
C GLU A 62 38.68 9.04 -8.35
N LEU A 63 37.54 9.24 -7.69
CA LEU A 63 37.49 9.63 -6.28
C LEU A 63 37.63 8.42 -5.33
N GLN A 64 37.40 7.20 -5.83
CA GLN A 64 37.52 5.97 -5.04
C GLN A 64 38.93 5.37 -5.17
N ARG A 65 39.83 5.76 -4.26
CA ARG A 65 41.16 5.12 -4.12
C ARG A 65 41.01 3.70 -3.55
N GLY A 66 40.68 2.70 -4.38
CA GLY A 66 40.60 1.30 -3.96
C GLY A 66 39.98 0.39 -5.02
N HIS A 67 40.24 -0.92 -4.92
CA HIS A 67 39.64 -1.96 -5.79
C HIS A 67 38.33 -2.54 -5.21
N GLU A 68 37.75 -1.89 -4.19
CA GLU A 68 36.58 -2.37 -3.46
C GLU A 68 35.46 -1.32 -3.49
N ILE A 69 34.22 -1.77 -3.64
CA ILE A 69 33.04 -0.90 -3.59
C ILE A 69 32.95 -0.27 -2.20
N THR A 70 32.94 1.07 -2.14
CA THR A 70 32.78 1.77 -0.86
C THR A 70 31.38 1.56 -0.29
N PRO A 71 31.22 1.47 1.05
CA PRO A 71 29.90 1.41 1.68
C PRO A 71 28.99 2.59 1.29
N SER A 72 29.56 3.76 1.01
CA SER A 72 28.84 4.93 0.50
C SER A 72 28.23 4.71 -0.89
N LEU A 73 28.91 3.98 -1.77
CA LEU A 73 28.42 3.68 -3.12
C LEU A 73 27.27 2.66 -3.08
N LEU A 74 27.43 1.59 -2.28
CA LEU A 74 26.34 0.63 -2.02
C LEU A 74 25.11 1.35 -1.48
N LYS A 75 25.32 2.24 -0.50
CA LYS A 75 24.26 3.06 0.08
C LYS A 75 23.60 3.98 -0.96
N ALA A 76 24.37 4.63 -1.82
CA ALA A 76 23.81 5.46 -2.89
C ALA A 76 22.97 4.65 -3.88
N ILE A 77 23.40 3.44 -4.25
CA ILE A 77 22.61 2.50 -5.06
C ILE A 77 21.32 2.14 -4.31
N GLU A 78 21.44 1.81 -3.03
CA GLU A 78 20.32 1.50 -2.12
C GLU A 78 19.38 2.70 -1.89
N GLU A 79 19.82 3.93 -2.05
CA GLU A 79 18.99 5.14 -1.84
C GLU A 79 18.58 5.83 -3.14
N SER A 80 18.82 5.19 -4.28
CA SER A 80 18.44 5.72 -5.60
C SER A 80 17.16 5.09 -6.15
N ARG A 81 16.28 5.95 -6.69
CA ARG A 81 14.98 5.53 -7.26
C ARG A 81 15.11 4.80 -8.61
N ILE A 82 16.00 5.28 -9.49
CA ILE A 82 16.25 4.72 -10.82
C ILE A 82 17.75 4.46 -10.97
N ALA A 83 18.15 3.29 -11.49
CA ALA A 83 19.54 3.08 -11.91
C ALA A 83 19.67 3.07 -13.43
N ILE A 84 20.51 3.94 -13.98
CA ILE A 84 20.90 3.96 -15.39
C ILE A 84 22.24 3.25 -15.51
N ILE A 85 22.34 2.29 -16.41
CA ILE A 85 23.55 1.53 -16.64
C ILE A 85 24.04 1.82 -18.05
N VAL A 86 25.11 2.61 -18.17
CA VAL A 86 25.72 2.97 -19.45
C VAL A 86 26.72 1.89 -19.84
N LEU A 87 26.29 0.99 -20.73
CA LEU A 87 27.09 -0.11 -21.25
C LEU A 87 27.89 0.41 -22.45
N SER A 88 29.18 0.69 -22.22
CA SER A 88 30.20 1.05 -23.22
C SER A 88 31.02 -0.17 -23.68
N PRO A 89 31.81 -0.06 -24.77
CA PRO A 89 32.59 -1.19 -25.28
C PRO A 89 33.52 -1.85 -24.26
N ASN A 90 34.12 -1.10 -23.32
CA ASN A 90 35.02 -1.66 -22.31
C ASN A 90 34.39 -1.76 -20.92
N TYR A 91 33.07 -1.57 -20.76
CA TYR A 91 32.40 -1.66 -19.47
C TYR A 91 32.74 -2.96 -18.71
N ALA A 92 32.69 -4.10 -19.40
CA ALA A 92 32.95 -5.41 -18.82
C ALA A 92 34.43 -5.71 -18.51
N SER A 93 35.37 -4.82 -18.84
CA SER A 93 36.79 -4.97 -18.46
C SER A 93 37.06 -4.54 -17.01
N SER A 94 36.14 -3.77 -16.42
CA SER A 94 36.21 -3.33 -15.03
C SER A 94 35.49 -4.34 -14.14
N SER A 95 36.23 -5.01 -13.27
CA SER A 95 35.63 -5.83 -12.22
C SER A 95 34.73 -5.01 -11.30
N PHE A 96 35.04 -3.71 -11.13
CA PHE A 96 34.27 -2.80 -10.31
C PHE A 96 32.89 -2.51 -10.91
N CYS A 97 32.82 -2.12 -12.19
CA CYS A 97 31.54 -1.93 -12.89
C CYS A 97 30.69 -3.22 -12.87
N LEU A 98 31.32 -4.39 -12.99
CA LEU A 98 30.63 -5.68 -12.94
C LEU A 98 30.10 -6.03 -11.54
N ASP A 99 30.85 -5.73 -10.48
CA ASP A 99 30.41 -5.90 -9.09
C ASP A 99 29.26 -4.94 -8.76
N GLU A 100 29.35 -3.69 -9.22
CA GLU A 100 28.29 -2.70 -9.09
C GLU A 100 27.01 -3.16 -9.79
N LEU A 101 27.12 -3.64 -11.04
CA LEU A 101 26.00 -4.18 -11.80
C LEU A 101 25.30 -5.34 -11.05
N VAL A 102 26.07 -6.27 -10.48
CA VAL A 102 25.52 -7.36 -9.68
C VAL A 102 24.75 -6.81 -8.47
N HIS A 103 25.30 -5.80 -7.79
CA HIS A 103 24.65 -5.20 -6.63
C HIS A 103 23.37 -4.44 -7.02
N ILE A 104 23.39 -3.63 -8.09
CA ILE A 104 22.20 -2.96 -8.63
C ILE A 104 21.09 -3.98 -8.90
N LEU A 105 21.41 -5.07 -9.61
CA LEU A 105 20.43 -6.11 -9.94
C LEU A 105 19.94 -6.89 -8.70
N HIS A 106 20.76 -6.99 -7.66
CA HIS A 106 20.35 -7.55 -6.37
C HIS A 106 19.34 -6.63 -5.66
N CYS A 107 19.60 -5.32 -5.62
CA CYS A 107 18.70 -4.32 -5.03
C CYS A 107 17.33 -4.28 -5.74
N ILE A 108 17.26 -4.53 -7.06
CA ILE A 108 16.00 -4.62 -7.80
C ILE A 108 15.10 -5.72 -7.24
N LYS A 109 15.64 -6.93 -7.04
CA LYS A 109 14.86 -8.12 -6.65
C LYS A 109 14.21 -7.97 -5.27
N GLY A 110 14.75 -7.10 -4.42
CA GLY A 110 14.19 -6.83 -3.09
C GLY A 110 13.21 -5.67 -3.04
N ASN A 111 13.37 -4.65 -3.89
CA ASN A 111 12.76 -3.33 -3.68
C ASN A 111 11.99 -2.75 -4.88
N ASN A 112 11.68 -3.54 -5.92
CA ASN A 112 10.94 -3.12 -7.12
C ASN A 112 11.45 -1.79 -7.71
N ARG A 113 12.74 -1.74 -8.10
CA ARG A 113 13.36 -0.52 -8.66
C ARG A 113 13.47 -0.58 -10.16
N LEU A 114 13.39 0.59 -10.78
CA LEU A 114 13.54 0.71 -12.22
C LEU A 114 15.02 0.73 -12.62
N VAL A 115 15.39 -0.16 -13.54
CA VAL A 115 16.72 -0.17 -14.15
C VAL A 115 16.64 0.03 -15.65
N LEU A 116 17.45 0.96 -16.15
CA LEU A 116 17.46 1.42 -17.52
C LEU A 116 18.85 1.21 -18.13
N PRO A 117 19.06 0.13 -18.91
CA PRO A 117 20.29 0.01 -19.68
C PRO A 117 20.33 1.03 -20.82
N VAL A 118 21.48 1.66 -20.99
CA VAL A 118 21.83 2.48 -22.14
C VAL A 118 23.01 1.81 -22.83
N PHE A 119 22.74 1.19 -23.97
CA PHE A 119 23.74 0.56 -24.82
C PHE A 119 24.37 1.64 -25.70
N TYR A 120 25.52 2.14 -25.26
CA TYR A 120 26.22 3.26 -25.90
C TYR A 120 27.37 2.71 -26.75
N GLU A 121 27.21 2.76 -28.07
CA GLU A 121 28.13 2.20 -29.07
C GLU A 121 28.35 0.68 -28.94
N VAL A 122 27.39 -0.02 -28.33
CA VAL A 122 27.42 -1.46 -28.10
C VAL A 122 26.11 -2.05 -28.59
N ASP A 123 26.18 -3.17 -29.31
CA ASP A 123 24.98 -3.93 -29.67
C ASP A 123 24.45 -4.69 -28.42
N PRO A 124 23.17 -4.56 -28.05
CA PRO A 124 22.59 -5.32 -26.93
C PRO A 124 22.82 -6.84 -27.02
N SER A 125 22.90 -7.40 -28.24
CA SER A 125 23.23 -8.81 -28.48
C SER A 125 24.63 -9.17 -27.99
N ASP A 126 25.60 -8.27 -28.08
CA ASP A 126 26.97 -8.53 -27.64
C ASP A 126 27.05 -8.62 -26.12
N VAL A 127 26.27 -7.82 -25.40
CA VAL A 127 26.12 -7.91 -23.94
C VAL A 127 25.38 -9.19 -23.56
N ARG A 128 24.24 -9.47 -24.21
CA ARG A 128 23.40 -10.64 -23.91
C ARG A 128 24.12 -11.96 -24.14
N HIS A 129 24.92 -12.05 -25.19
CA HIS A 129 25.61 -13.27 -25.58
C HIS A 129 27.10 -13.27 -25.30
N LEU A 130 27.61 -12.24 -24.60
CA LEU A 130 29.01 -12.07 -24.24
C LEU A 130 29.95 -12.23 -25.46
N LYS A 131 29.68 -11.46 -26.51
CA LYS A 131 30.47 -11.44 -27.76
C LYS A 131 31.42 -10.24 -27.78
N ASN A 132 32.36 -10.26 -28.73
CA ASN A 132 33.28 -9.14 -28.99
C ASN A 132 34.00 -8.69 -27.71
N SER A 133 34.05 -7.38 -27.44
CA SER A 133 34.76 -6.81 -26.29
C SER A 133 34.27 -7.35 -24.94
N PHE A 134 32.97 -7.64 -24.80
CA PHE A 134 32.40 -8.24 -23.59
C PHE A 134 32.89 -9.67 -23.39
N GLY A 135 32.92 -10.47 -24.45
CA GLY A 135 33.44 -11.84 -24.41
C GLY A 135 34.93 -11.90 -24.08
N GLU A 136 35.73 -11.03 -24.71
CA GLU A 136 37.17 -10.93 -24.44
C GLU A 136 37.45 -10.50 -22.99
N ALA A 137 36.68 -9.53 -22.47
CA ALA A 137 36.82 -9.06 -21.10
C ALA A 137 36.48 -10.16 -20.09
N ILE A 138 35.37 -10.88 -20.28
CA ILE A 138 34.99 -12.00 -19.41
C ILE A 138 36.04 -13.11 -19.47
N ALA A 139 36.57 -13.47 -20.64
CA ALA A 139 37.63 -14.48 -20.75
C ALA A 139 38.93 -14.08 -20.02
N LYS A 140 39.26 -12.77 -19.99
CA LYS A 140 40.38 -12.26 -19.18
C LYS A 140 40.09 -12.39 -17.69
N HIS A 141 38.87 -12.08 -17.26
CA HIS A 141 38.45 -12.24 -15.87
C HIS A 141 38.43 -13.71 -15.42
N GLU A 142 37.96 -14.64 -16.24
CA GLU A 142 38.02 -16.08 -15.95
C GLU A 142 39.45 -16.57 -15.68
N LYS A 143 40.43 -16.06 -16.44
CA LYS A 143 41.84 -16.37 -16.21
C LYS A 143 42.37 -15.76 -14.91
N ARG A 144 41.97 -14.52 -14.60
CA ARG A 144 42.43 -13.78 -13.41
C ARG A 144 41.83 -14.32 -12.12
N TYR A 145 40.59 -14.82 -12.16
CA TYR A 145 39.84 -15.32 -11.00
C TYR A 145 39.64 -16.84 -11.04
N LYS A 146 40.54 -17.57 -11.69
CA LYS A 146 40.41 -19.02 -11.91
C LYS A 146 40.32 -19.83 -10.61
N ASP A 147 40.96 -19.35 -9.54
CA ASP A 147 41.00 -20.00 -8.23
C ASP A 147 40.01 -19.37 -7.22
N ASP A 148 39.13 -18.47 -7.69
CA ASP A 148 38.14 -17.81 -6.84
C ASP A 148 36.93 -18.71 -6.55
N MET A 149 36.78 -19.12 -5.29
CA MET A 149 35.69 -19.97 -4.82
C MET A 149 34.33 -19.24 -4.73
N SER A 150 34.29 -17.92 -4.96
CA SER A 150 33.07 -17.11 -4.79
C SER A 150 32.13 -17.08 -6.02
N ASN A 151 32.49 -17.81 -7.09
CA ASN A 151 31.79 -17.86 -8.40
C ASN A 151 31.51 -16.47 -8.99
N LYS A 152 32.44 -15.53 -8.79
CA LYS A 152 32.27 -14.12 -9.10
C LYS A 152 32.00 -13.87 -10.58
N VAL A 153 32.78 -14.51 -11.45
CA VAL A 153 32.64 -14.35 -12.91
C VAL A 153 31.29 -14.86 -13.42
N ASP A 154 30.76 -15.94 -12.85
CA ASP A 154 29.45 -16.46 -13.25
C ASP A 154 28.30 -15.51 -12.83
N LYS A 155 28.41 -14.87 -11.66
CA LYS A 155 27.48 -13.80 -11.25
C LYS A 155 27.52 -12.63 -12.23
N TRP A 156 28.72 -12.21 -12.67
CA TRP A 156 28.87 -11.16 -13.67
C TRP A 156 28.23 -11.52 -15.01
N LYS A 157 28.44 -12.75 -15.50
CA LYS A 157 27.79 -13.24 -16.73
C LYS A 157 26.27 -13.20 -16.62
N GLN A 158 25.71 -13.69 -15.52
CA GLN A 158 24.26 -13.67 -15.28
C GLN A 158 23.73 -12.23 -15.21
N ALA A 159 24.46 -11.33 -14.55
CA ALA A 159 24.10 -9.93 -14.44
C ALA A 159 24.06 -9.22 -15.80
N LEU A 160 25.09 -9.41 -16.64
CA LEU A 160 25.15 -8.87 -18.00
C LEU A 160 24.02 -9.43 -18.88
N GLN A 161 23.74 -10.72 -18.78
CA GLN A 161 22.61 -11.33 -19.49
C GLN A 161 21.27 -10.76 -19.03
N GLN A 162 21.09 -10.61 -17.71
CA GLN A 162 19.86 -10.09 -17.12
C GLN A 162 19.62 -8.64 -17.52
N VAL A 163 20.62 -7.76 -17.40
CA VAL A 163 20.47 -6.35 -17.77
C VAL A 163 20.23 -6.18 -19.27
N ALA A 164 20.84 -7.03 -20.12
CA ALA A 164 20.62 -7.01 -21.56
C ALA A 164 19.20 -7.46 -21.97
N ASN A 165 18.42 -8.05 -21.07
CA ASN A 165 17.02 -8.41 -21.29
C ASN A 165 16.04 -7.29 -20.88
N PHE A 166 16.51 -6.25 -20.18
CA PHE A 166 15.68 -5.11 -19.84
C PHE A 166 15.44 -4.20 -21.05
N SER A 167 14.29 -3.53 -21.05
CA SER A 167 14.00 -2.48 -22.03
C SER A 167 14.91 -1.28 -21.77
N GLY A 168 15.70 -0.89 -22.77
CA GLY A 168 16.70 0.16 -22.66
C GLY A 168 16.76 1.06 -23.87
N TYR A 169 17.77 1.93 -23.88
CA TYR A 169 18.06 2.82 -24.98
C TYR A 169 19.32 2.34 -25.70
N HIS A 170 19.33 2.41 -27.03
CA HIS A 170 20.49 2.05 -27.84
C HIS A 170 20.91 3.25 -28.66
N PHE A 171 22.21 3.54 -28.65
CA PHE A 171 22.81 4.62 -29.43
C PHE A 171 24.05 4.11 -30.16
N LYS A 172 24.07 4.32 -31.48
CA LYS A 172 25.24 4.09 -32.31
C LYS A 172 25.59 5.38 -33.03
N HIS A 173 26.89 5.65 -33.16
CA HIS A 173 27.38 6.77 -33.96
C HIS A 173 26.81 6.69 -35.39
N GLY A 174 26.16 7.75 -35.83
CA GLY A 174 25.47 7.83 -37.12
C GLY A 174 23.94 7.70 -37.05
N ASP A 175 23.36 7.17 -35.97
CA ASP A 175 21.91 7.02 -35.82
C ASP A 175 21.19 8.35 -35.50
N GLY A 176 21.94 9.36 -35.07
CA GLY A 176 21.42 10.69 -34.76
C GLY A 176 22.38 11.50 -33.90
N TYR A 177 21.92 12.67 -33.46
CA TYR A 177 22.70 13.52 -32.56
C TYR A 177 22.59 13.04 -31.10
N GLU A 178 23.72 12.83 -30.44
CA GLU A 178 23.81 12.41 -29.04
C GLU A 178 22.96 13.30 -28.11
N HIS A 179 23.00 14.62 -28.25
CA HIS A 179 22.22 15.54 -27.42
C HIS A 179 20.70 15.33 -27.55
N LYS A 180 20.20 14.90 -28.73
CA LYS A 180 18.77 14.57 -28.90
C LYS A 180 18.42 13.26 -28.21
N PHE A 181 19.33 12.30 -28.27
CA PHE A 181 19.20 11.02 -27.58
C PHE A 181 19.17 11.22 -26.06
N ILE A 182 20.12 11.98 -25.50
CA ILE A 182 20.13 12.40 -24.09
C ILE A 182 18.82 13.12 -23.73
N ARG A 183 18.36 14.07 -24.54
CA ARG A 183 17.11 14.80 -24.29
C ARG A 183 15.91 13.86 -24.16
N ASN A 184 15.85 12.80 -24.96
CA ASN A 184 14.76 11.82 -24.89
C ASN A 184 14.82 11.02 -23.58
N ILE A 185 16.01 10.52 -23.22
CA ILE A 185 16.23 9.81 -21.95
C ILE A 185 15.81 10.70 -20.77
N VAL A 186 16.29 11.95 -20.73
CA VAL A 186 15.97 12.92 -19.67
C VAL A 186 14.49 13.24 -19.61
N LYS A 187 13.81 13.35 -20.77
CA LYS A 187 12.37 13.60 -20.82
C LYS A 187 11.58 12.44 -20.21
N ASP A 188 11.95 11.21 -20.53
CA ASP A 188 11.31 10.01 -20.00
C ASP A 188 11.57 9.83 -18.51
N ILE A 189 12.81 10.03 -18.07
CA ILE A 189 13.18 10.01 -16.64
C ILE A 189 12.44 11.09 -15.88
N SER A 190 12.42 12.33 -16.39
CA SER A 190 11.68 13.43 -15.77
C SER A 190 10.19 13.10 -15.62
N ARG A 191 9.59 12.43 -16.60
CA ARG A 191 8.17 12.01 -16.53
C ARG A 191 7.94 10.96 -15.44
N LYS A 192 8.89 10.04 -15.24
CA LYS A 192 8.83 9.03 -14.17
C LYS A 192 9.02 9.69 -12.80
N ILE A 193 10.02 10.55 -12.66
CA ILE A 193 10.33 11.22 -11.39
C ILE A 193 9.22 12.18 -10.94
N ARG A 194 8.66 12.98 -11.85
CA ARG A 194 7.58 13.96 -11.57
C ARG A 194 6.27 13.34 -11.11
N ARG A 195 6.16 12.02 -11.03
CA ARG A 195 4.99 11.35 -10.46
C ARG A 195 4.93 11.70 -8.99
N VAL A 196 3.96 12.53 -8.63
CA VAL A 196 3.69 12.94 -7.26
C VAL A 196 3.16 11.72 -6.51
N PRO A 197 3.80 11.31 -5.39
CA PRO A 197 3.27 10.26 -4.55
C PRO A 197 1.83 10.57 -4.13
N LEU A 198 0.99 9.56 -4.02
CA LEU A 198 -0.32 9.66 -3.40
C LEU A 198 -0.13 9.77 -1.88
N SER A 199 0.36 10.92 -1.42
CA SER A 199 0.52 11.21 0.01
C SER A 199 -0.86 11.41 0.64
N VAL A 200 -1.52 10.28 0.95
CA VAL A 200 -2.84 10.23 1.59
C VAL A 200 -2.73 10.11 3.11
N VAL A 201 -1.56 9.71 3.64
CA VAL A 201 -1.35 9.48 5.07
C VAL A 201 -0.19 10.32 5.59
N LEU A 202 -0.45 11.07 6.67
CA LEU A 202 0.54 11.93 7.33
C LEU A 202 1.66 11.12 7.99
N PHE A 203 1.31 9.98 8.59
CA PHE A 203 2.23 9.12 9.33
C PHE A 203 2.07 7.65 8.96
N PRO A 204 2.78 7.13 7.93
CA PRO A 204 2.74 5.71 7.61
C PRO A 204 3.33 4.87 8.75
N VAL A 205 2.59 3.84 9.18
CA VAL A 205 2.98 2.89 10.24
C VAL A 205 2.50 1.49 9.86
N GLY A 206 3.36 0.47 10.03
CA GLY A 206 3.00 -0.93 9.85
C GLY A 206 2.71 -1.36 8.41
N LEU A 207 3.14 -0.60 7.39
CA LEU A 207 2.76 -0.89 6.01
C LEU A 207 3.61 -1.97 5.35
N ASP A 208 4.84 -2.20 5.80
CA ASP A 208 5.88 -2.93 5.08
C ASP A 208 5.47 -4.36 4.71
N TYR A 209 5.00 -5.11 5.72
CA TYR A 209 4.51 -6.47 5.55
C TYR A 209 3.23 -6.50 4.70
N ARG A 210 2.29 -5.57 4.96
CA ARG A 210 1.00 -5.49 4.26
C ARG A 210 1.17 -5.15 2.78
N VAL A 211 2.07 -4.22 2.46
CA VAL A 211 2.47 -3.82 1.10
C VAL A 211 3.11 -5.00 0.37
N SER A 212 4.07 -5.67 1.02
CA SER A 212 4.75 -6.84 0.44
C SER A 212 3.75 -7.96 0.08
N LYS A 213 2.76 -8.20 0.94
CA LYS A 213 1.69 -9.18 0.71
C LYS A 213 0.85 -8.82 -0.52
N VAL A 214 0.41 -7.56 -0.67
CA VAL A 214 -0.34 -7.11 -1.85
C VAL A 214 0.52 -7.20 -3.12
N ILE A 215 1.79 -6.80 -3.07
CA ILE A 215 2.72 -6.88 -4.21
C ILE A 215 2.89 -8.31 -4.70
N SER A 216 2.93 -9.29 -3.80
CA SER A 216 3.02 -10.71 -4.18
C SER A 216 1.84 -11.17 -5.04
N PHE A 217 0.64 -10.64 -4.81
CA PHE A 217 -0.55 -10.92 -5.62
C PHE A 217 -0.51 -10.20 -6.97
N LEU A 218 0.20 -9.08 -7.06
CA LEU A 218 0.34 -8.33 -8.30
C LEU A 218 1.31 -8.99 -9.29
N LYS A 219 2.22 -9.90 -8.88
CA LYS A 219 3.11 -10.63 -9.80
C LYS A 219 3.84 -9.70 -10.80
N ILE A 220 4.43 -8.61 -10.32
CA ILE A 220 4.94 -7.50 -11.15
C ILE A 220 6.02 -7.99 -12.13
N ASP A 221 6.92 -8.87 -11.68
CA ASP A 221 8.09 -9.31 -12.46
C ASP A 221 7.94 -10.68 -13.14
N SER A 222 6.79 -11.34 -12.95
CA SER A 222 6.61 -12.75 -13.34
C SER A 222 5.46 -12.99 -14.31
N SER A 223 4.73 -11.94 -14.73
CA SER A 223 3.57 -12.09 -15.60
C SER A 223 3.25 -10.85 -16.43
N ASP A 224 3.13 -11.05 -17.74
CA ASP A 224 2.57 -10.07 -18.67
C ASP A 224 1.02 -10.10 -18.70
N GLN A 225 0.37 -10.91 -17.87
CA GLN A 225 -1.09 -10.89 -17.75
C GLN A 225 -1.56 -9.67 -16.95
N VAL A 226 -2.83 -9.32 -17.11
CA VAL A 226 -3.48 -8.27 -16.32
C VAL A 226 -4.00 -8.87 -15.02
N HIS A 227 -3.54 -8.35 -13.88
CA HIS A 227 -3.95 -8.82 -12.55
C HIS A 227 -4.85 -7.80 -11.87
N MET A 228 -5.95 -8.30 -11.31
CA MET A 228 -6.85 -7.53 -10.44
C MET A 228 -6.73 -8.05 -9.02
N VAL A 229 -6.53 -7.14 -8.06
CA VAL A 229 -6.41 -7.47 -6.64
C VAL A 229 -7.43 -6.68 -5.84
N GLY A 230 -8.21 -7.37 -5.01
CA GLY A 230 -9.16 -6.76 -4.09
C GLY A 230 -8.55 -6.57 -2.71
N ILE A 231 -8.62 -5.38 -2.14
CA ILE A 231 -8.26 -5.07 -0.76
C ILE A 231 -9.55 -4.79 0.01
N HIS A 232 -9.84 -5.57 1.04
CA HIS A 232 -11.11 -5.46 1.76
C HIS A 232 -10.96 -5.46 3.28
N GLY A 233 -12.05 -5.13 3.98
CA GLY A 233 -12.11 -5.03 5.44
C GLY A 233 -12.95 -3.86 5.94
N VAL A 234 -13.01 -3.72 7.26
CA VAL A 234 -13.82 -2.72 7.98
C VAL A 234 -13.51 -1.28 7.55
N GLY A 235 -14.48 -0.36 7.68
CA GLY A 235 -14.24 1.07 7.50
C GLY A 235 -13.15 1.59 8.43
N GLY A 236 -12.26 2.46 7.93
CA GLY A 236 -11.18 3.06 8.75
C GLY A 236 -9.96 2.17 9.01
N ILE A 237 -9.93 0.92 8.52
CA ILE A 237 -8.82 -0.03 8.75
C ILE A 237 -7.53 0.26 7.96
N GLY A 238 -7.55 1.23 7.03
CA GLY A 238 -6.37 1.62 6.23
C GLY A 238 -6.26 1.00 4.83
N LYS A 239 -7.36 0.52 4.23
CA LYS A 239 -7.37 -0.04 2.85
C LYS A 239 -6.83 0.94 1.81
N THR A 240 -7.34 2.18 1.81
CA THR A 240 -6.92 3.24 0.88
C THR A 240 -5.44 3.57 1.07
N SER A 241 -4.99 3.70 2.32
CA SER A 241 -3.59 3.90 2.68
C SER A 241 -2.67 2.81 2.14
N LEU A 242 -3.08 1.54 2.30
CA LEU A 242 -2.33 0.39 1.78
C LEU A 242 -2.27 0.40 0.25
N ALA A 243 -3.39 0.68 -0.42
CA ALA A 243 -3.41 0.77 -1.88
C ALA A 243 -2.50 1.90 -2.40
N CYS A 244 -2.53 3.07 -1.77
CA CYS A 244 -1.68 4.20 -2.13
C CYS A 244 -0.19 3.89 -1.91
N ALA A 245 0.17 3.26 -0.79
CA ALA A 245 1.55 2.84 -0.52
C ALA A 245 2.08 1.84 -1.55
N VAL A 246 1.23 0.88 -1.97
CA VAL A 246 1.58 -0.03 -3.08
C VAL A 246 1.77 0.75 -4.38
N TYR A 247 0.88 1.69 -4.69
CA TYR A 247 0.99 2.52 -5.88
C TYR A 247 2.29 3.32 -5.91
N ASP A 248 2.61 4.01 -4.82
CA ASP A 248 3.81 4.84 -4.72
C ASP A 248 5.08 4.01 -4.94
N LEU A 249 5.08 2.76 -4.49
CA LEU A 249 6.22 1.85 -4.66
C LEU A 249 6.36 1.33 -6.09
N ILE A 250 5.27 1.08 -6.82
CA ILE A 250 5.32 0.33 -8.09
C ILE A 250 5.01 1.17 -9.33
N ALA A 251 4.52 2.40 -9.16
CA ALA A 251 4.05 3.27 -10.24
C ALA A 251 5.05 3.38 -11.40
N ASP A 252 6.35 3.39 -11.12
CA ASP A 252 7.43 3.54 -12.10
C ASP A 252 7.52 2.44 -13.18
N HIS A 253 6.83 1.32 -12.97
CA HIS A 253 6.78 0.20 -13.92
C HIS A 253 5.67 0.30 -14.97
N PHE A 254 4.85 1.36 -14.94
CA PHE A 254 3.63 1.50 -15.73
C PHE A 254 3.65 2.76 -16.62
N ASP A 255 2.96 2.69 -17.76
CA ASP A 255 2.83 3.78 -18.73
C ASP A 255 1.69 4.75 -18.40
N GLY A 256 0.60 4.20 -17.85
CA GLY A 256 -0.59 4.93 -17.44
C GLY A 256 -0.87 4.71 -15.96
N LEU A 257 -1.15 5.79 -15.24
CA LEU A 257 -1.45 5.76 -13.82
C LEU A 257 -2.77 6.45 -13.57
N CYS A 258 -3.60 5.89 -12.70
CA CYS A 258 -4.81 6.59 -12.26
C CYS A 258 -5.23 6.10 -10.87
N PHE A 259 -5.50 7.06 -10.00
CA PHE A 259 -6.16 6.84 -8.71
C PHE A 259 -7.56 7.46 -8.77
N LEU A 260 -8.59 6.62 -8.82
CA LEU A 260 -9.97 7.04 -8.68
C LEU A 260 -10.36 6.96 -7.21
N ALA A 261 -10.19 8.07 -6.50
CA ALA A 261 -10.56 8.22 -5.10
C ALA A 261 -12.08 8.17 -4.89
N ASN A 262 -12.54 7.61 -3.75
CA ASN A 262 -13.92 7.67 -3.28
C ASN A 262 -14.97 7.36 -4.37
N VAL A 263 -14.81 6.23 -5.07
CA VAL A 263 -15.67 5.82 -6.21
C VAL A 263 -17.15 5.77 -5.82
N ARG A 264 -17.48 5.25 -4.62
CA ARG A 264 -18.85 5.29 -4.07
C ARG A 264 -19.44 6.70 -4.12
N GLU A 265 -18.75 7.67 -3.55
CA GLU A 265 -19.28 9.02 -3.36
C GLU A 265 -19.27 9.80 -4.67
N ASN A 266 -18.18 9.70 -5.44
CA ASN A 266 -18.05 10.39 -6.71
C ASN A 266 -19.03 9.87 -7.77
N SER A 267 -19.31 8.57 -7.80
CA SER A 267 -20.32 8.02 -8.71
C SER A 267 -21.74 8.47 -8.34
N LYS A 268 -22.07 8.56 -7.05
CA LYS A 268 -23.37 9.08 -6.58
C LYS A 268 -23.53 10.58 -6.86
N ARG A 269 -22.46 11.36 -6.67
CA ARG A 269 -22.48 12.83 -6.81
C ARG A 269 -22.38 13.32 -8.25
N HIS A 270 -21.54 12.68 -9.07
CA HIS A 270 -21.18 13.16 -10.41
C HIS A 270 -21.50 12.16 -11.53
N GLY A 271 -21.89 10.93 -11.19
CA GLY A 271 -22.19 9.87 -12.16
C GLY A 271 -20.96 9.11 -12.64
N LEU A 272 -21.19 7.98 -13.31
CA LEU A 272 -20.12 7.11 -13.82
C LEU A 272 -19.34 7.73 -14.99
N VAL A 273 -19.98 8.57 -15.80
CA VAL A 273 -19.33 9.28 -16.92
C VAL A 273 -18.20 10.17 -16.42
N TYR A 274 -18.38 10.81 -15.26
CA TYR A 274 -17.36 11.63 -14.63
C TYR A 274 -16.10 10.81 -14.30
N LEU A 275 -16.27 9.63 -13.69
CA LEU A 275 -15.16 8.73 -13.36
C LEU A 275 -14.44 8.20 -14.62
N GLN A 276 -15.19 7.87 -15.67
CA GLN A 276 -14.60 7.44 -16.95
C GLN A 276 -13.78 8.55 -17.61
N ASN A 277 -14.23 9.81 -17.53
CA ASN A 277 -13.48 10.96 -18.02
C ASN A 277 -12.17 11.14 -17.26
N ILE A 278 -12.18 11.07 -15.92
CA ILE A 278 -10.95 11.15 -15.10
C ILE A 278 -9.97 10.06 -15.52
N LEU A 279 -10.43 8.80 -15.61
CA LEU A 279 -9.58 7.68 -15.98
C LEU A 279 -8.87 7.91 -17.31
N LEU A 280 -9.63 8.30 -18.34
CA LEU A 280 -9.09 8.53 -19.66
C LEU A 280 -8.15 9.74 -19.70
N SER A 281 -8.49 10.84 -19.01
CA SER A 281 -7.65 12.05 -18.99
C SER A 281 -6.33 11.84 -18.27
N GLU A 282 -6.32 11.10 -17.16
CA GLU A 282 -5.08 10.81 -16.41
C GLU A 282 -4.15 9.89 -17.21
N ILE A 283 -4.68 8.87 -17.90
CA ILE A 283 -3.87 7.87 -18.61
C ILE A 283 -3.47 8.30 -20.02
N LEU A 284 -4.33 9.04 -20.72
CA LEU A 284 -4.10 9.48 -22.11
C LEU A 284 -3.57 10.91 -22.19
N GLY A 285 -3.63 11.67 -21.10
CA GLY A 285 -3.32 13.09 -21.06
C GLY A 285 -4.55 13.96 -21.35
N LYS A 286 -4.37 15.28 -21.29
CA LYS A 286 -5.41 16.30 -21.49
C LYS A 286 -5.87 16.43 -22.96
N GLU A 287 -6.10 15.33 -23.66
CA GLU A 287 -6.92 15.37 -24.87
C GLU A 287 -8.38 15.61 -24.44
N GLU A 288 -9.11 16.49 -25.13
CA GLU A 288 -10.54 16.72 -24.88
C GLU A 288 -11.37 15.49 -25.28
N ILE A 289 -11.33 14.44 -24.46
CA ILE A 289 -12.16 13.25 -24.64
C ILE A 289 -13.52 13.57 -24.04
N LYS A 290 -14.46 14.01 -24.88
CA LYS A 290 -15.83 14.28 -24.46
C LYS A 290 -16.66 12.99 -24.49
N ILE A 291 -16.81 12.34 -23.34
CA ILE A 291 -17.74 11.21 -23.17
C ILE A 291 -19.14 11.75 -22.89
N VAL A 292 -20.15 11.30 -23.65
CA VAL A 292 -21.56 11.70 -23.46
C VAL A 292 -22.43 10.62 -22.80
N SER A 293 -21.94 9.37 -22.69
CA SER A 293 -22.67 8.26 -22.04
C SER A 293 -21.73 7.20 -21.45
N VAL A 294 -22.23 6.40 -20.51
CA VAL A 294 -21.45 5.33 -19.84
C VAL A 294 -20.97 4.29 -20.85
N GLN A 295 -21.82 3.88 -21.80
CA GLN A 295 -21.50 2.88 -22.82
C GLN A 295 -20.40 3.37 -23.77
N GLN A 296 -20.46 4.65 -24.15
CA GLN A 296 -19.41 5.27 -24.95
C GLN A 296 -18.10 5.32 -24.17
N GLY A 297 -18.12 5.73 -22.89
CA GLY A 297 -16.93 5.77 -22.05
C GLY A 297 -16.29 4.41 -21.87
N THR A 298 -17.10 3.38 -21.60
CA THR A 298 -16.67 1.98 -21.53
C THR A 298 -15.99 1.53 -22.82
N SER A 299 -16.58 1.84 -23.97
CA SER A 299 -16.00 1.49 -25.28
C SER A 299 -14.67 2.21 -25.53
N GLN A 300 -14.54 3.47 -25.09
CA GLN A 300 -13.29 4.22 -25.20
C GLN A 300 -12.20 3.65 -24.29
N ILE A 301 -12.53 3.32 -23.04
CA ILE A 301 -11.60 2.67 -22.10
C ILE A 301 -11.06 1.38 -22.71
N GLN A 302 -11.94 0.49 -23.15
CA GLN A 302 -11.56 -0.77 -23.78
C GLN A 302 -10.62 -0.56 -24.97
N ARG A 303 -11.00 0.30 -25.91
CA ARG A 303 -10.26 0.51 -27.16
C ARG A 303 -8.91 1.18 -26.94
N ARG A 304 -8.82 2.11 -25.98
CA ARG A 304 -7.63 2.96 -25.80
C ARG A 304 -6.65 2.39 -24.78
N LEU A 305 -7.13 1.66 -23.78
CA LEU A 305 -6.28 1.13 -22.71
C LEU A 305 -5.81 -0.29 -22.94
N CYS A 306 -6.38 -1.05 -23.90
CA CYS A 306 -6.00 -2.44 -24.19
C CYS A 306 -4.58 -2.64 -24.71
N GLN A 307 -3.85 -1.56 -25.01
CA GLN A 307 -2.45 -1.60 -25.44
C GLN A 307 -1.51 -0.84 -24.48
N LYS A 308 -2.03 -0.29 -23.38
CA LYS A 308 -1.24 0.42 -22.39
C LYS A 308 -1.05 -0.41 -21.14
N LYS A 309 0.18 -0.43 -20.61
CA LYS A 309 0.47 -0.99 -19.30
C LYS A 309 0.03 0.00 -18.21
N VAL A 310 -1.11 -0.26 -17.57
CA VAL A 310 -1.78 0.65 -16.65
C VAL A 310 -1.69 0.16 -15.20
N LEU A 311 -1.45 1.08 -14.26
CA LEU A 311 -1.73 0.89 -12.84
C LEU A 311 -2.96 1.72 -12.46
N LEU A 312 -4.03 1.04 -12.06
CA LEU A 312 -5.30 1.65 -11.71
C LEU A 312 -5.69 1.30 -10.27
N ILE A 313 -5.97 2.29 -9.44
CA ILE A 313 -6.64 2.10 -8.16
C ILE A 313 -8.09 2.57 -8.27
N LEU A 314 -9.03 1.69 -7.90
CA LEU A 314 -10.44 2.00 -7.68
C LEU A 314 -10.70 1.99 -6.18
N ASP A 315 -10.81 3.17 -5.59
CA ASP A 315 -10.94 3.30 -4.15
C ASP A 315 -12.40 3.37 -3.71
N ASP A 316 -12.75 2.59 -2.69
CA ASP A 316 -14.03 2.61 -1.99
C ASP A 316 -15.22 2.28 -2.92
N VAL A 317 -15.11 1.16 -3.63
CA VAL A 317 -16.15 0.63 -4.54
C VAL A 317 -17.24 -0.08 -3.74
N ASP A 318 -18.52 0.28 -3.98
CA ASP A 318 -19.69 -0.29 -3.30
C ASP A 318 -20.78 -0.85 -4.23
N ASP A 319 -20.67 -0.66 -5.55
CA ASP A 319 -21.63 -1.18 -6.54
C ASP A 319 -20.90 -1.82 -7.73
N HIS A 320 -21.33 -3.01 -8.13
CA HIS A 320 -20.79 -3.71 -9.29
C HIS A 320 -20.92 -2.90 -10.60
N LYS A 321 -21.93 -2.04 -10.74
CA LYS A 321 -22.06 -1.12 -11.90
C LYS A 321 -20.85 -0.20 -12.05
N GLN A 322 -20.19 0.18 -10.94
CA GLN A 322 -18.97 0.99 -10.97
C GLN A 322 -17.83 0.20 -11.63
N LEU A 323 -17.65 -1.07 -11.24
CA LEU A 323 -16.65 -1.95 -11.84
C LEU A 323 -16.96 -2.24 -13.32
N GLN A 324 -18.22 -2.55 -13.66
CA GLN A 324 -18.63 -2.79 -15.04
C GLN A 324 -18.38 -1.58 -15.95
N ALA A 325 -18.49 -0.36 -15.43
CA ALA A 325 -18.28 0.86 -16.21
C ALA A 325 -16.80 1.21 -16.40
N ILE A 326 -15.94 0.87 -15.45
CA ILE A 326 -14.55 1.38 -15.36
C ILE A 326 -13.50 0.29 -15.61
N ALA A 327 -13.68 -0.90 -15.02
CA ALA A 327 -12.72 -2.01 -15.07
C ALA A 327 -13.44 -3.36 -15.22
N GLY A 328 -14.23 -3.50 -16.29
CA GLY A 328 -15.17 -4.60 -16.46
C GLY A 328 -14.53 -5.99 -16.58
N LYS A 329 -13.34 -6.10 -17.18
CA LYS A 329 -12.57 -7.36 -17.28
C LYS A 329 -11.08 -7.10 -17.52
N PRO A 330 -10.19 -8.07 -17.24
CA PRO A 330 -8.75 -7.92 -17.48
C PRO A 330 -8.37 -7.49 -18.89
N GLY A 331 -9.07 -8.00 -19.91
CA GLY A 331 -8.81 -7.68 -21.33
C GLY A 331 -9.11 -6.24 -21.76
N TRP A 332 -9.52 -5.34 -20.86
CA TRP A 332 -9.65 -3.91 -21.14
C TRP A 332 -8.31 -3.17 -21.10
N PHE A 333 -7.30 -3.77 -20.49
CA PHE A 333 -5.99 -3.16 -20.25
C PHE A 333 -4.90 -3.93 -20.98
N GLY A 334 -3.79 -3.25 -21.28
CA GLY A 334 -2.67 -3.86 -21.98
C GLY A 334 -1.90 -4.85 -21.10
N PRO A 335 -1.08 -5.73 -21.72
CA PRO A 335 -0.23 -6.67 -21.00
C PRO A 335 0.58 -6.00 -19.88
N GLY A 336 0.69 -6.69 -18.74
CA GLY A 336 1.41 -6.21 -17.57
C GLY A 336 0.64 -5.18 -16.72
N SER A 337 -0.62 -4.87 -17.03
CA SER A 337 -1.43 -3.94 -16.24
C SER A 337 -1.84 -4.51 -14.87
N ARG A 338 -2.06 -3.63 -13.90
CA ARG A 338 -2.47 -3.95 -12.53
C ARG A 338 -3.65 -3.08 -12.11
N VAL A 339 -4.68 -3.71 -11.57
CA VAL A 339 -5.85 -3.01 -11.02
C VAL A 339 -6.00 -3.39 -9.55
N ILE A 340 -6.05 -2.39 -8.68
CA ILE A 340 -6.28 -2.55 -7.25
C ILE A 340 -7.67 -1.98 -6.93
N ILE A 341 -8.50 -2.78 -6.27
CA ILE A 341 -9.87 -2.39 -5.89
C ILE A 341 -9.93 -2.39 -4.38
N THR A 342 -10.24 -1.25 -3.75
CA THR A 342 -10.55 -1.22 -2.32
C THR A 342 -12.06 -1.26 -2.11
N THR A 343 -12.53 -2.08 -1.17
CA THR A 343 -13.96 -2.20 -0.87
C THR A 343 -14.20 -2.67 0.56
N ARG A 344 -15.44 -2.55 1.03
CA ARG A 344 -15.92 -3.15 2.28
C ARG A 344 -16.73 -4.42 2.02
N ASP A 345 -16.99 -4.73 0.76
CA ASP A 345 -17.88 -5.79 0.29
C ASP A 345 -17.08 -6.89 -0.44
N THR A 346 -16.92 -8.04 0.21
CA THR A 346 -16.17 -9.17 -0.37
C THR A 346 -16.98 -9.90 -1.44
N HIS A 347 -18.31 -9.87 -1.35
CA HIS A 347 -19.18 -10.44 -2.38
C HIS A 347 -19.02 -9.69 -3.69
N LEU A 348 -18.86 -8.36 -3.65
CA LEU A 348 -18.62 -7.54 -4.84
C LEU A 348 -17.35 -7.99 -5.60
N LEU A 349 -16.27 -8.34 -4.90
CA LEU A 349 -15.03 -8.85 -5.50
C LEU A 349 -15.25 -10.23 -6.13
N LYS A 350 -15.90 -11.14 -5.38
CA LYS A 350 -16.21 -12.50 -5.84
C LYS A 350 -17.11 -12.49 -7.07
N TYR A 351 -18.16 -11.68 -7.04
CA TYR A 351 -19.11 -11.52 -8.14
C TYR A 351 -18.45 -10.93 -9.39
N HIS A 352 -17.46 -10.05 -9.22
CA HIS A 352 -16.66 -9.52 -10.33
C HIS A 352 -15.58 -10.47 -10.85
N GLY A 353 -15.35 -11.61 -10.18
CA GLY A 353 -14.33 -12.59 -10.56
C GLY A 353 -12.90 -12.19 -10.17
N VAL A 354 -12.75 -11.41 -9.10
CA VAL A 354 -11.43 -11.09 -8.54
C VAL A 354 -10.96 -12.24 -7.66
N GLU A 355 -10.00 -13.04 -8.15
CA GLU A 355 -9.50 -14.23 -7.45
C GLU A 355 -8.55 -13.90 -6.29
N ASN A 356 -7.71 -12.86 -6.46
CA ASN A 356 -6.73 -12.47 -5.45
C ASN A 356 -7.32 -11.37 -4.56
N THR A 357 -7.61 -11.72 -3.31
CA THR A 357 -8.15 -10.77 -2.32
C THR A 357 -7.30 -10.75 -1.06
N HIS A 358 -7.10 -9.56 -0.50
CA HIS A 358 -6.39 -9.33 0.75
C HIS A 358 -7.31 -8.63 1.75
N GLU A 359 -7.61 -9.32 2.85
CA GLU A 359 -8.23 -8.67 4.01
C GLU A 359 -7.18 -7.90 4.80
N VAL A 360 -7.44 -6.62 5.07
CA VAL A 360 -6.54 -5.78 5.86
C VAL A 360 -6.74 -6.06 7.35
N GLU A 361 -5.64 -6.41 8.00
CA GLU A 361 -5.55 -6.62 9.44
C GLU A 361 -5.30 -5.29 10.16
N GLY A 362 -5.94 -5.10 11.32
CA GLY A 362 -5.72 -3.95 12.19
C GLY A 362 -4.28 -3.86 12.68
N LEU A 363 -3.90 -2.70 13.19
CA LEU A 363 -2.58 -2.45 13.74
C LEU A 363 -2.37 -3.28 15.01
N ASN A 364 -1.17 -3.83 15.17
CA ASN A 364 -0.78 -4.42 16.45
C ASN A 364 -0.56 -3.32 17.50
N GLU A 365 -0.31 -3.71 18.76
CA GLU A 365 -0.18 -2.76 19.87
C GLU A 365 0.99 -1.77 19.68
N ALA A 366 2.13 -2.25 19.19
CA ALA A 366 3.30 -1.41 18.93
C ALA A 366 3.06 -0.42 17.78
N GLU A 367 2.48 -0.88 16.68
CA GLU A 367 2.05 -0.05 15.54
C GLU A 367 1.01 0.99 15.98
N SER A 368 0.03 0.58 16.79
CA SER A 368 -1.03 1.46 17.30
C SER A 368 -0.46 2.55 18.20
N SER A 369 0.46 2.18 19.10
CA SER A 369 1.17 3.12 19.97
C SER A 369 1.96 4.13 19.15
N GLN A 370 2.73 3.67 18.16
CA GLN A 370 3.52 4.54 17.30
C GLN A 370 2.64 5.54 16.54
N LEU A 371 1.53 5.08 15.95
CA LEU A 371 0.62 5.96 15.20
C LEU A 371 -0.03 6.99 16.13
N LEU A 372 -0.56 6.56 17.28
CA LEU A 372 -1.18 7.44 18.25
C LEU A 372 -0.20 8.53 18.72
N VAL A 373 1.03 8.16 19.07
CA VAL A 373 2.03 9.10 19.56
C VAL A 373 2.39 10.14 18.50
N LYS A 374 2.50 9.76 17.23
CA LYS A 374 2.78 10.70 16.13
C LYS A 374 1.66 11.74 15.94
N HIS A 375 0.39 11.35 16.11
CA HIS A 375 -0.74 12.29 16.04
C HIS A 375 -0.92 13.11 17.32
N ALA A 376 -0.67 12.53 18.49
CA ALA A 376 -0.88 13.17 19.79
C ALA A 376 0.25 14.13 20.20
N PHE A 377 1.50 13.85 19.81
CA PHE A 377 2.67 14.60 20.25
C PHE A 377 3.49 15.10 19.06
N LYS A 378 3.65 16.43 18.95
CA LYS A 378 4.40 17.07 17.85
C LYS A 378 5.84 16.57 17.70
N ASN A 379 6.48 16.19 18.80
CA ASN A 379 7.85 15.69 18.79
C ASN A 379 7.94 14.20 18.42
N GLY A 380 6.81 13.49 18.30
CA GLY A 380 6.76 12.07 17.94
C GLY A 380 7.21 11.10 19.04
N TYR A 381 7.38 11.57 20.28
CA TYR A 381 7.68 10.74 21.45
C TYR A 381 7.02 11.28 22.72
N VAL A 382 6.87 10.39 23.71
CA VAL A 382 6.26 10.69 25.01
C VAL A 382 7.37 10.95 26.03
N SER A 383 7.49 12.19 26.50
CA SER A 383 8.51 12.55 27.50
C SER A 383 8.05 12.31 28.95
N ASN A 384 6.74 12.27 29.18
CA ASN A 384 6.16 12.21 30.53
C ASN A 384 5.48 10.83 30.77
N PRO A 385 5.97 10.02 31.72
CA PRO A 385 5.41 8.71 32.03
C PRO A 385 3.93 8.74 32.47
N SER A 386 3.41 9.88 32.92
CA SER A 386 2.01 10.01 33.36
C SER A 386 0.99 9.74 32.25
N TYR A 387 1.40 9.76 30.97
CA TYR A 387 0.51 9.44 29.85
C TYR A 387 0.37 7.93 29.58
N ALA A 388 1.14 7.07 30.26
CA ALA A 388 1.17 5.64 29.96
C ALA A 388 -0.22 4.97 30.05
N ASP A 389 -0.98 5.30 31.11
CA ASP A 389 -2.33 4.73 31.30
C ASP A 389 -3.30 5.18 30.21
N VAL A 390 -3.40 6.49 29.96
CA VAL A 390 -4.31 7.04 28.96
C VAL A 390 -3.97 6.59 27.53
N LEU A 391 -2.68 6.40 27.22
CA LEU A 391 -2.26 5.82 25.93
C LEU A 391 -2.69 4.36 25.80
N THR A 392 -2.44 3.55 26.83
CA THR A 392 -2.84 2.13 26.86
C THR A 392 -4.36 1.98 26.72
N ARG A 393 -5.13 2.81 27.44
CA ARG A 393 -6.59 2.87 27.33
C ARG A 393 -7.04 3.26 25.92
N THR A 394 -6.41 4.26 25.32
CA THR A 394 -6.72 4.69 23.95
C THR A 394 -6.45 3.59 22.92
N ILE A 395 -5.31 2.91 23.02
CA ILE A 395 -4.94 1.81 22.12
C ILE A 395 -5.94 0.65 22.26
N THR A 396 -6.31 0.31 23.50
CA THR A 396 -7.31 -0.71 23.80
C THR A 396 -8.66 -0.35 23.18
N TYR A 397 -9.13 0.88 23.39
CA TYR A 397 -10.37 1.39 22.82
C TYR A 397 -10.37 1.34 21.28
N ALA A 398 -9.30 1.83 20.64
CA ALA A 398 -9.19 1.84 19.19
C ALA A 398 -9.10 0.43 18.59
N SER A 399 -8.60 -0.54 19.37
CA SER A 399 -8.48 -1.96 19.01
C SER A 399 -7.79 -2.17 17.65
N GLY A 400 -6.74 -1.40 17.39
CA GLY A 400 -5.96 -1.50 16.15
C GLY A 400 -6.58 -0.81 14.94
N LEU A 401 -7.66 -0.03 15.08
CA LEU A 401 -8.23 0.75 13.98
C LEU A 401 -7.47 2.08 13.76
N PRO A 402 -6.72 2.24 12.63
CA PRO A 402 -5.92 3.45 12.39
C PRO A 402 -6.71 4.76 12.48
N LEU A 403 -7.89 4.80 11.87
CA LEU A 403 -8.74 5.99 11.87
C LEU A 403 -9.10 6.47 13.28
N ALA A 404 -9.40 5.54 14.20
CA ALA A 404 -9.75 5.90 15.57
C ALA A 404 -8.54 6.49 16.31
N LEU A 405 -7.34 5.93 16.10
CA LEU A 405 -6.10 6.44 16.67
C LEU A 405 -5.77 7.84 16.14
N GLU A 406 -5.94 8.07 14.84
CA GLU A 406 -5.72 9.38 14.20
C GLU A 406 -6.69 10.43 14.73
N VAL A 407 -7.99 10.12 14.77
CA VAL A 407 -9.02 11.04 15.27
C VAL A 407 -8.75 11.37 16.73
N ILE A 408 -8.58 10.37 17.60
CA ILE A 408 -8.37 10.62 19.03
C ILE A 408 -7.04 11.33 19.29
N GLY A 409 -5.95 10.86 18.68
CA GLY A 409 -4.63 11.46 18.81
C GLY A 409 -4.64 12.94 18.42
N SER A 410 -5.28 13.27 17.29
CA SER A 410 -5.39 14.66 16.82
C SER A 410 -6.26 15.52 17.75
N HIS A 411 -7.37 14.98 18.28
CA HIS A 411 -8.24 15.68 19.23
C HIS A 411 -7.61 15.92 20.60
N LEU A 412 -6.64 15.09 20.99
CA LEU A 412 -5.95 15.14 22.27
C LEU A 412 -4.55 15.73 22.18
N CYS A 413 -4.16 16.20 20.99
CA CYS A 413 -2.90 16.87 20.75
C CYS A 413 -2.73 18.06 21.71
N GLU A 414 -1.58 18.12 22.39
CA GLU A 414 -1.19 19.18 23.35
C GLU A 414 -2.06 19.30 24.62
N LYS A 415 -2.97 18.37 24.88
CA LYS A 415 -3.80 18.35 26.11
C LYS A 415 -3.09 17.69 27.29
N LYS A 416 -3.48 18.07 28.50
CA LYS A 416 -2.96 17.47 29.75
C LYS A 416 -3.59 16.10 30.04
N VAL A 417 -2.96 15.32 30.91
CA VAL A 417 -3.42 13.96 31.28
C VAL A 417 -4.87 13.96 31.80
N GLU A 418 -5.24 14.95 32.62
CA GLU A 418 -6.60 15.02 33.19
C GLU A 418 -7.65 15.26 32.09
N GLU A 419 -7.29 15.99 31.05
CA GLU A 419 -8.14 16.21 29.87
C GLU A 419 -8.22 14.96 29.00
N TRP A 420 -7.13 14.19 28.89
CA TRP A 420 -7.13 12.88 28.23
C TRP A 420 -8.08 11.91 28.94
N GLU A 421 -7.99 11.79 30.26
CA GLU A 421 -8.88 10.94 31.05
C GLU A 421 -10.35 11.33 30.86
N SER A 422 -10.64 12.64 30.95
CA SER A 422 -12.00 13.16 30.74
C SER A 422 -12.53 12.86 29.34
N ALA A 423 -11.70 13.05 28.31
CA ALA A 423 -12.08 12.78 26.93
C ALA A 423 -12.26 11.28 26.64
N LEU A 424 -11.40 10.42 27.17
CA LEU A 424 -11.54 8.97 27.03
C LEU A 424 -12.82 8.47 27.70
N ASN A 425 -13.14 8.97 28.90
CA ASN A 425 -14.41 8.66 29.56
C ASN A 425 -15.62 9.10 28.72
N LYS A 426 -15.50 10.16 27.92
CA LYS A 426 -16.53 10.56 26.96
C LYS A 426 -16.59 9.60 25.77
N PHE A 427 -15.46 9.25 25.16
CA PHE A 427 -15.39 8.35 23.99
C PHE A 427 -15.87 6.92 24.30
N GLU A 428 -15.57 6.42 25.51
CA GLU A 428 -16.03 5.11 25.97
C GLU A 428 -17.56 5.06 26.18
N ARG A 429 -18.20 6.21 26.43
CA ARG A 429 -19.66 6.33 26.58
C ARG A 429 -20.37 6.62 25.27
N HIS A 430 -19.75 7.42 24.40
CA HIS A 430 -20.30 7.87 23.14
C HIS A 430 -19.20 7.84 22.07
N LEU A 431 -19.41 7.09 20.99
CA LEU A 431 -18.49 7.04 19.88
C LEU A 431 -18.35 8.44 19.28
N ASP A 432 -17.13 8.84 18.95
CA ASP A 432 -16.91 10.10 18.24
C ASP A 432 -17.71 10.13 16.93
N ASN A 433 -18.33 11.27 16.60
CA ASN A 433 -19.21 11.37 15.44
C ASN A 433 -18.48 11.03 14.12
N ASN A 434 -17.22 11.40 13.97
CA ASN A 434 -16.47 11.11 12.73
C ASN A 434 -16.21 9.60 12.60
N ILE A 435 -15.86 8.94 13.71
CA ILE A 435 -15.68 7.49 13.75
C ILE A 435 -17.03 6.80 13.46
N HIS A 436 -18.10 7.26 14.12
CA HIS A 436 -19.44 6.73 13.96
C HIS A 436 -19.91 6.78 12.50
N GLU A 437 -19.82 7.93 11.84
CA GLU A 437 -20.24 8.08 10.44
C GLU A 437 -19.47 7.14 9.50
N ILE A 438 -18.15 7.04 9.66
CA ILE A 438 -17.33 6.19 8.78
C ILE A 438 -17.64 4.71 8.99
N LEU A 439 -17.82 4.25 10.23
CA LEU A 439 -18.14 2.85 10.53
C LEU A 439 -19.55 2.47 10.07
N ARG A 440 -20.49 3.41 10.17
CA ARG A 440 -21.91 3.19 9.86
C ARG A 440 -22.20 2.99 8.38
N VAL A 441 -21.34 3.44 7.47
CA VAL A 441 -21.54 3.29 6.00
C VAL A 441 -21.89 1.86 5.58
N SER A 442 -21.21 0.84 6.14
CA SER A 442 -21.51 -0.57 5.80
C SER A 442 -22.86 -1.03 6.36
N PHE A 443 -23.26 -0.49 7.52
CA PHE A 443 -24.53 -0.77 8.16
C PHE A 443 -25.69 -0.14 7.38
N ASP A 444 -25.60 1.13 6.99
CA ASP A 444 -26.67 1.84 6.26
C ASP A 444 -26.96 1.25 4.86
N ALA A 445 -26.05 0.42 4.34
CA ALA A 445 -26.21 -0.28 3.07
C ALA A 445 -26.96 -1.62 3.19
N LEU A 446 -27.31 -2.05 4.40
CA LEU A 446 -28.03 -3.29 4.67
C LEU A 446 -29.55 -3.12 4.51
N GLY A 447 -30.26 -4.26 4.41
CA GLY A 447 -31.72 -4.29 4.49
C GLY A 447 -32.23 -4.24 5.93
N LYS A 448 -33.54 -4.05 6.10
CA LYS A 448 -34.16 -3.86 7.42
C LYS A 448 -34.00 -5.06 8.37
N GLU A 449 -34.08 -6.28 7.84
CA GLU A 449 -33.90 -7.48 8.65
C GLU A 449 -32.43 -7.67 9.01
N GLU A 450 -31.52 -7.41 8.09
CA GLU A 450 -30.08 -7.45 8.32
C GLU A 450 -29.64 -6.41 9.35
N HIS A 451 -30.27 -5.23 9.39
CA HIS A 451 -30.07 -4.26 10.48
C HIS A 451 -30.39 -4.89 11.84
N SER A 452 -31.53 -5.56 11.93
CA SER A 452 -32.01 -6.15 13.19
C SER A 452 -31.08 -7.27 13.64
N VAL A 453 -30.69 -8.17 12.72
CA VAL A 453 -29.72 -9.25 12.98
C VAL A 453 -28.36 -8.70 13.41
N PHE A 454 -27.87 -7.63 12.77
CA PHE A 454 -26.61 -6.98 13.18
C PHE A 454 -26.69 -6.45 14.61
N LEU A 455 -27.77 -5.76 14.97
CA LEU A 455 -27.95 -5.20 16.31
C LEU A 455 -28.08 -6.30 17.37
N ASP A 456 -28.74 -7.42 17.06
CA ASP A 456 -28.82 -8.58 17.96
C ASP A 456 -27.42 -9.17 18.23
N ILE A 457 -26.61 -9.32 17.18
CA ILE A 457 -25.22 -9.79 17.32
C ILE A 457 -24.37 -8.80 18.11
N ALA A 458 -24.47 -7.50 17.82
CA ALA A 458 -23.72 -6.46 18.50
C ALA A 458 -24.05 -6.36 19.99
N CYS A 459 -25.32 -6.51 20.35
CA CYS A 459 -25.77 -6.35 21.73
C CYS A 459 -25.60 -7.64 22.54
N CYS A 460 -25.88 -8.81 21.94
CA CYS A 460 -26.11 -10.04 22.72
C CYS A 460 -25.20 -11.20 22.33
N PHE A 461 -24.85 -11.36 21.05
CA PHE A 461 -24.30 -12.63 20.54
C PHE A 461 -22.84 -12.60 20.09
N LYS A 462 -22.12 -11.49 20.30
CA LYS A 462 -20.67 -11.46 20.09
C LYS A 462 -19.98 -12.53 20.95
N GLY A 463 -19.15 -13.36 20.32
CA GLY A 463 -18.36 -14.40 20.97
C GLY A 463 -19.05 -15.78 21.05
N TYR A 464 -20.33 -15.87 20.73
CA TYR A 464 -21.08 -17.14 20.69
C TYR A 464 -20.69 -17.97 19.46
N GLU A 465 -20.89 -19.28 19.53
CA GLU A 465 -20.66 -20.17 18.39
C GLU A 465 -21.66 -19.85 17.27
N LEU A 466 -21.22 -19.82 16.01
CA LEU A 466 -22.08 -19.52 14.85
C LEU A 466 -23.35 -20.38 14.80
N LYS A 467 -23.24 -21.64 15.22
CA LYS A 467 -24.39 -22.55 15.29
C LYS A 467 -25.43 -22.06 16.30
N GLU A 468 -25.00 -21.73 17.51
CA GLU A 468 -25.87 -21.20 18.58
C GLU A 468 -26.53 -19.89 18.14
N VAL A 469 -25.77 -18.97 17.56
CA VAL A 469 -26.29 -17.70 17.03
C VAL A 469 -27.36 -17.96 15.97
N THR A 470 -27.11 -18.91 15.06
CA THR A 470 -28.07 -19.26 14.00
C THR A 470 -29.37 -19.83 14.58
N ASP A 471 -29.27 -20.74 15.56
CA ASP A 471 -30.42 -21.39 16.19
C ASP A 471 -31.26 -20.38 16.99
N LEU A 472 -30.61 -19.47 17.74
CA LEU A 472 -31.25 -18.40 18.50
C LEU A 472 -31.97 -17.40 17.58
N LEU A 473 -31.31 -16.95 16.51
CA LEU A 473 -31.92 -16.06 15.53
C LEU A 473 -33.07 -16.76 14.80
N GLN A 474 -32.94 -18.05 14.47
CA GLN A 474 -34.02 -18.80 13.84
C GLN A 474 -35.25 -18.93 14.74
N ALA A 475 -35.04 -19.18 16.03
CA ALA A 475 -36.13 -19.20 17.01
C ALA A 475 -36.81 -17.83 17.14
N HIS A 476 -36.03 -16.74 17.14
CA HIS A 476 -36.54 -15.38 17.29
C HIS A 476 -37.32 -14.88 16.06
N TYR A 477 -36.77 -15.05 14.86
CA TYR A 477 -37.37 -14.55 13.62
C TYR A 477 -38.29 -15.56 12.92
N GLY A 478 -38.41 -16.79 13.45
CA GLY A 478 -39.21 -17.86 12.87
C GLY A 478 -38.72 -18.37 11.51
N SER A 479 -37.51 -17.99 11.09
CA SER A 479 -36.94 -18.34 9.79
C SER A 479 -35.40 -18.35 9.84
N CYS A 480 -34.77 -19.06 8.91
CA CYS A 480 -33.31 -19.24 8.91
C CYS A 480 -32.56 -17.95 8.54
N MET A 481 -31.77 -17.41 9.46
CA MET A 481 -31.02 -16.15 9.29
C MET A 481 -29.61 -16.32 8.69
N LYS A 482 -29.30 -17.48 8.11
CA LYS A 482 -27.98 -17.75 7.51
C LYS A 482 -27.61 -16.78 6.40
N TYR A 483 -28.58 -16.40 5.57
CA TYR A 483 -28.37 -15.42 4.50
C TYR A 483 -27.98 -14.05 5.08
N HIS A 484 -28.72 -13.57 6.08
CA HIS A 484 -28.46 -12.30 6.75
C HIS A 484 -27.09 -12.27 7.43
N ILE A 485 -26.71 -13.34 8.15
CA ILE A 485 -25.37 -13.48 8.72
C ILE A 485 -24.30 -13.44 7.61
N GLY A 486 -24.53 -14.13 6.50
CA GLY A 486 -23.66 -14.10 5.33
C GLY A 486 -23.43 -12.68 4.80
N MET A 487 -24.51 -11.89 4.65
CA MET A 487 -24.43 -10.49 4.24
C MET A 487 -23.59 -9.64 5.20
N LEU A 488 -23.68 -9.87 6.51
CA LEU A 488 -22.87 -9.14 7.49
C LEU A 488 -21.37 -9.48 7.38
N VAL A 489 -21.04 -10.75 7.10
CA VAL A 489 -19.66 -11.18 6.83
C VAL A 489 -19.16 -10.55 5.53
N GLU A 490 -19.97 -10.57 4.48
CA GLU A 490 -19.63 -10.02 3.17
C GLU A 490 -19.36 -8.50 3.25
N LYS A 491 -20.13 -7.77 4.05
CA LYS A 491 -19.95 -6.32 4.32
C LYS A 491 -18.84 -5.99 5.33
N SER A 492 -18.05 -6.98 5.75
CA SER A 492 -16.97 -6.85 6.74
C SER A 492 -17.44 -6.28 8.10
N LEU A 493 -18.70 -6.50 8.49
CA LEU A 493 -19.25 -6.03 9.77
C LEU A 493 -19.00 -7.03 10.91
N ILE A 494 -19.01 -8.33 10.57
CA ILE A 494 -18.68 -9.43 11.48
C ILE A 494 -17.70 -10.39 10.81
N LYS A 495 -17.09 -11.27 11.60
CA LYS A 495 -16.21 -12.35 11.13
C LYS A 495 -16.53 -13.65 11.86
N ILE A 496 -16.30 -14.77 11.20
CA ILE A 496 -16.36 -16.09 11.83
C ILE A 496 -14.93 -16.53 12.13
N ASN A 497 -14.63 -16.74 13.40
CA ASN A 497 -13.33 -17.28 13.80
C ASN A 497 -13.24 -18.76 13.38
N LEU A 498 -12.27 -19.10 12.53
CA LEU A 498 -12.16 -20.46 11.98
C LEU A 498 -11.68 -21.50 13.00
N TYR A 499 -11.10 -21.09 14.13
CA TYR A 499 -10.58 -22.01 15.15
C TYR A 499 -11.68 -22.56 16.06
N ASN A 500 -12.62 -21.72 16.47
CA ASN A 500 -13.69 -22.08 17.41
C ASN A 500 -15.10 -21.81 16.86
N LEU A 501 -15.20 -21.40 15.59
CA LEU A 501 -16.45 -21.07 14.89
C LEU A 501 -17.27 -19.96 15.55
N SER A 502 -16.65 -19.11 16.38
CA SER A 502 -17.39 -18.03 17.05
C SER A 502 -17.62 -16.82 16.15
N VAL A 503 -18.75 -16.15 16.36
CA VAL A 503 -19.07 -14.87 15.72
C VAL A 503 -18.30 -13.77 16.43
N THR A 504 -17.48 -13.05 15.68
CA THR A 504 -16.63 -11.98 16.19
C THR A 504 -16.93 -10.68 15.44
N MET A 505 -16.64 -9.56 16.07
CA MET A 505 -16.77 -8.24 15.46
C MET A 505 -15.74 -7.29 16.06
N HIS A 506 -15.35 -6.29 15.27
CA HIS A 506 -14.45 -5.25 15.76
C HIS A 506 -15.13 -4.48 16.90
N SER A 507 -14.38 -4.16 17.97
CA SER A 507 -14.92 -3.47 19.17
C SER A 507 -15.66 -2.17 18.83
N LEU A 508 -15.09 -1.33 17.96
CA LEU A 508 -15.76 -0.09 17.55
C LEU A 508 -16.99 -0.32 16.66
N ILE A 509 -17.09 -1.46 15.95
CA ILE A 509 -18.31 -1.83 15.22
C ILE A 509 -19.40 -2.28 16.19
N GLU A 510 -19.03 -3.01 17.24
CA GLU A 510 -19.93 -3.35 18.35
C GLU A 510 -20.44 -2.09 19.06
N ASN A 511 -19.54 -1.17 19.41
CA ASN A 511 -19.89 0.09 20.05
C ASN A 511 -20.82 0.93 19.18
N MET A 512 -20.56 0.99 17.87
CA MET A 512 -21.44 1.65 16.90
C MET A 512 -22.85 1.04 16.90
N GLY A 513 -22.97 -0.30 16.88
CA GLY A 513 -24.26 -0.99 16.96
C GLY A 513 -25.01 -0.72 18.27
N LYS A 514 -24.30 -0.80 19.40
CA LYS A 514 -24.84 -0.47 20.73
C LYS A 514 -25.31 0.98 20.80
N GLU A 515 -24.55 1.92 20.26
CA GLU A 515 -24.92 3.33 20.26
C GLU A 515 -26.17 3.62 19.42
N ILE A 516 -26.36 2.92 18.30
CA ILE A 516 -27.61 3.01 17.51
C ILE A 516 -28.81 2.69 18.39
N VAL A 517 -28.75 1.61 19.18
CA VAL A 517 -29.83 1.21 20.09
C VAL A 517 -30.00 2.20 21.25
N VAL A 518 -28.91 2.73 21.81
CA VAL A 518 -28.99 3.79 22.84
C VAL A 518 -29.71 5.03 22.29
N LYS A 519 -29.46 5.42 21.04
CA LYS A 519 -30.08 6.59 20.39
C LYS A 519 -31.58 6.46 20.16
N GLU A 520 -32.14 5.25 20.13
CA GLU A 520 -33.60 5.05 20.06
C GLU A 520 -34.32 5.67 21.28
N SER A 521 -33.69 5.55 22.45
CA SER A 521 -34.18 6.15 23.70
C SER A 521 -33.02 6.33 24.69
N PRO A 522 -32.37 7.52 24.69
CA PRO A 522 -31.20 7.77 25.52
C PRO A 522 -31.49 7.64 27.02
N GLU A 523 -32.60 8.21 27.49
CA GLU A 523 -32.91 8.33 28.93
C GLU A 523 -33.75 7.17 29.49
N MET A 524 -34.50 6.46 28.63
CA MET A 524 -35.40 5.39 29.04
C MET A 524 -34.99 4.06 28.41
N PRO A 525 -34.18 3.23 29.11
CA PRO A 525 -33.77 1.92 28.60
C PRO A 525 -34.94 1.03 28.18
N GLY A 526 -36.06 1.04 28.90
CA GLY A 526 -37.24 0.20 28.59
C GLY A 526 -37.95 0.53 27.26
N LYS A 527 -37.58 1.63 26.59
CA LYS A 527 -38.06 1.98 25.24
C LYS A 527 -37.07 1.63 24.13
N ARG A 528 -35.90 1.10 24.46
CA ARG A 528 -34.90 0.63 23.48
C ARG A 528 -35.30 -0.74 22.96
N SER A 529 -34.89 -1.05 21.74
CA SER A 529 -35.18 -2.33 21.08
C SER A 529 -34.37 -3.51 21.60
N ARG A 530 -33.16 -3.26 22.15
CA ARG A 530 -32.34 -4.25 22.86
C ARG A 530 -31.77 -3.69 24.15
N LEU A 531 -31.50 -4.58 25.10
CA LEU A 531 -30.76 -4.32 26.32
C LEU A 531 -29.65 -5.36 26.47
N TRP A 532 -28.46 -4.91 26.90
CA TRP A 532 -27.30 -5.79 27.13
C TRP A 532 -26.53 -5.45 28.42
N PHE A 533 -26.82 -4.30 29.03
CA PHE A 533 -26.26 -3.93 30.34
C PHE A 533 -27.15 -4.49 31.45
N SER A 534 -26.55 -5.24 32.37
CA SER A 534 -27.25 -5.89 33.49
C SER A 534 -28.06 -4.90 34.33
N GLU A 535 -27.51 -3.72 34.59
CA GLU A 535 -28.15 -2.67 35.38
C GLU A 535 -29.42 -2.14 34.70
N ASP A 536 -29.35 -1.91 33.38
CA ASP A 536 -30.49 -1.47 32.59
C ASP A 536 -31.58 -2.55 32.55
N ILE A 537 -31.19 -3.82 32.37
CA ILE A 537 -32.11 -4.96 32.36
C ILE A 537 -32.83 -5.07 33.71
N ILE A 538 -32.09 -5.06 34.82
CA ILE A 538 -32.65 -5.15 36.18
C ILE A 538 -33.61 -3.99 36.43
N LYS A 539 -33.22 -2.75 36.08
CA LYS A 539 -34.04 -1.56 36.28
C LYS A 539 -35.36 -1.65 35.50
N VAL A 540 -35.30 -2.05 34.24
CA VAL A 540 -36.51 -2.19 33.39
C VAL A 540 -37.44 -3.28 33.91
N LEU A 541 -36.89 -4.40 34.40
CA LEU A 541 -37.67 -5.48 35.00
C LEU A 541 -38.31 -5.07 36.35
N GLN A 542 -37.63 -4.25 37.15
CA GLN A 542 -38.14 -3.76 38.43
C GLN A 542 -39.25 -2.71 38.28
N ASP A 543 -39.11 -1.79 37.31
CA ASP A 543 -40.04 -0.67 37.14
C ASP A 543 -41.36 -1.05 36.43
N ASN A 544 -41.55 -2.31 36.01
CA ASN A 544 -42.70 -2.77 35.20
C ASN A 544 -42.97 -1.89 33.95
N LEU A 545 -41.97 -1.15 33.46
CA LEU A 545 -42.06 -0.24 32.31
C LEU A 545 -42.01 -1.00 30.98
N VAL A 546 -42.78 -2.08 30.86
CA VAL A 546 -42.70 -3.00 29.73
C VAL A 546 -43.53 -2.50 28.55
N SER A 547 -42.87 -1.84 27.62
CA SER A 547 -43.17 -1.98 26.18
C SER A 547 -42.02 -2.72 25.47
N VAL A 548 -41.36 -3.63 26.20
CA VAL A 548 -40.09 -4.25 25.81
C VAL A 548 -40.36 -5.39 24.83
N GLY A 549 -39.92 -5.22 23.59
CA GLY A 549 -39.64 -6.33 22.69
C GLY A 549 -38.32 -7.00 23.07
N TYR A 550 -38.29 -7.73 24.19
CA TYR A 550 -37.24 -8.66 24.67
C TYR A 550 -36.14 -8.14 25.63
N CYS A 551 -36.02 -8.84 26.77
CA CYS A 551 -34.75 -9.33 27.31
C CYS A 551 -34.59 -10.77 26.79
N LEU A 552 -33.44 -11.11 26.20
CA LEU A 552 -33.04 -12.49 25.89
C LEU A 552 -32.07 -12.98 26.95
#